data_AF-A0A2L0HXN0-F1
#
_entry.id   AF-A0A2L0HXN0-F1
#
_cell.length_a   1.000
_cell.length_b   1.000
_cell.length_c   1.000
_cell.angle_alpha   90.00
_cell.angle_beta   90.00
_cell.angle_gamma   90.00
#
_symmetry.space_group_name_H-M   'P 1'
#
loop_
_entity.id
_entity.type
_entity.pdbx_description
1 polymer ?
#
loop_
_entity_poly.entity_id
_entity_poly.type
_entity_poly.pdbx_seq_one_letter_code
_entity_poly.pdbx_strand_id
1 'polypeptide(L)'
;MINNTSILALTDIIQLPEAERLQAIKNSFGDKSHDELLGLLGNVLNIAVNYAQSCDETLYLHMVTNGGMHPYSIEKLISPSFHGALNGLILSQKAPNQEVLCESCAYRCGTLANHCLTTQSDLAHALESDAVFYCHKDIENLDCPTSEDKKRMKPCKGWAQHVKNKGDL
;
A
#
# COMPACT_ATOMS: atom_id res chain seq x y z
N MET A 1 -25.98 6.29 -10.80
CA MET A 1 -25.10 7.49 -10.83
C MET A 1 -25.07 8.08 -9.44
N ILE A 2 -23.88 8.38 -8.91
CA ILE A 2 -23.77 9.10 -7.64
C ILE A 2 -24.40 10.50 -7.81
N ASN A 3 -25.29 10.91 -6.91
CA ASN A 3 -25.87 12.25 -6.98
C ASN A 3 -24.88 13.28 -6.39
N ASN A 4 -25.03 14.55 -6.77
CA ASN A 4 -24.13 15.62 -6.34
C ASN A 4 -24.06 15.75 -4.82
N THR A 5 -25.16 15.49 -4.10
CA THR A 5 -25.19 15.49 -2.63
C THR A 5 -24.26 14.45 -2.02
N SER A 6 -24.22 13.24 -2.59
CA SER A 6 -23.35 12.16 -2.11
C SER A 6 -21.88 12.45 -2.40
N ILE A 7 -21.58 13.10 -3.54
CA ILE A 7 -20.23 13.57 -3.85
C ILE A 7 -19.77 14.60 -2.81
N LEU A 8 -20.59 15.62 -2.53
CA LEU A 8 -20.26 16.66 -1.56
C LEU A 8 -20.03 16.09 -0.16
N ALA A 9 -20.86 15.12 0.26
CA ALA A 9 -20.66 14.44 1.52
C ALA A 9 -19.30 13.70 1.57
N LEU A 10 -18.91 12.99 0.50
CA LEU A 10 -17.60 12.33 0.44
C LEU A 10 -16.43 13.32 0.50
N THR A 11 -16.56 14.49 -0.16
CA THR A 11 -15.50 15.52 -0.12
C THR A 11 -15.35 16.13 1.27
N ASP A 12 -16.42 16.24 2.04
CA ASP A 12 -16.34 16.71 3.42
C ASP A 12 -15.74 15.64 4.33
N ILE A 13 -16.18 14.38 4.17
CA ILE A 13 -15.73 13.24 4.97
C ILE A 13 -14.21 13.02 4.86
N ILE A 14 -13.62 13.10 3.66
CA ILE A 14 -12.19 12.82 3.46
C ILE A 14 -11.29 13.83 4.20
N GLN A 15 -11.79 15.05 4.45
CA GLN A 15 -11.06 16.08 5.20
C GLN A 15 -11.06 15.85 6.72
N LEU A 16 -11.93 14.96 7.22
CA LEU A 16 -11.99 14.64 8.64
C LEU A 16 -10.81 13.75 9.08
N PRO A 17 -10.41 13.82 10.37
CA PRO A 17 -9.49 12.86 10.97
C PRO A 17 -9.98 11.42 10.77
N GLU A 18 -9.07 10.48 10.54
CA GLU A 18 -9.41 9.07 10.23
C GLU A 18 -10.39 8.46 11.24
N ALA A 19 -10.19 8.74 12.53
CA ALA A 19 -11.04 8.25 13.62
C ALA A 19 -12.50 8.74 13.56
N GLU A 20 -12.78 9.85 12.87
CA GLU A 20 -14.12 10.45 12.78
C GLU A 20 -14.87 10.04 11.51
N ARG A 21 -14.15 9.61 10.47
CA ARG A 21 -14.71 9.32 9.14
C ARG A 21 -15.84 8.30 9.18
N LEU A 22 -15.69 7.23 9.97
CA LEU A 22 -16.73 6.19 10.06
C LEU A 22 -18.05 6.74 10.60
N GLN A 23 -18.00 7.61 11.61
CA GLN A 23 -19.21 8.18 12.17
C GLN A 23 -19.85 9.17 11.19
N ALA A 24 -19.05 9.97 10.49
CA ALA A 24 -19.54 10.87 9.46
C ALA A 24 -20.20 10.11 8.29
N ILE A 25 -19.61 9.01 7.82
CA ILE A 25 -20.20 8.11 6.82
C ILE A 25 -21.57 7.61 7.28
N LYS A 26 -21.69 7.15 8.54
CA LYS A 26 -22.97 6.71 9.10
C LYS A 26 -24.01 7.84 9.12
N ASN A 27 -23.60 9.05 9.48
CA ASN A 27 -24.51 10.19 9.54
C ASN A 27 -24.98 10.61 8.14
N SER A 28 -24.11 10.58 7.13
CA SER A 28 -24.43 11.02 5.76
C SER A 28 -25.17 9.96 4.94
N PHE A 29 -24.95 8.68 5.21
CA PHE A 29 -25.44 7.59 4.38
C PHE A 29 -26.25 6.53 5.14
N GLY A 30 -26.54 6.72 6.42
CA GLY A 30 -27.23 5.73 7.27
C GLY A 30 -28.65 5.40 6.83
N ASP A 31 -29.35 6.35 6.20
CA ASP A 31 -30.73 6.16 5.71
C ASP A 31 -30.78 5.66 4.25
N LYS A 32 -29.63 5.37 3.64
CA LYS A 32 -29.56 4.89 2.26
C LYS A 32 -29.93 3.41 2.16
N SER A 33 -30.58 3.04 1.07
CA SER A 33 -30.85 1.64 0.74
C SER A 33 -29.55 0.87 0.44
N HIS A 34 -29.60 -0.46 0.56
CA HIS A 34 -28.46 -1.31 0.22
C HIS A 34 -27.95 -1.09 -1.21
N ASP A 35 -28.86 -0.98 -2.19
CA ASP A 35 -28.47 -0.78 -3.59
C ASP A 35 -27.77 0.57 -3.81
N GLU A 36 -28.22 1.63 -3.11
CA GLU A 36 -27.56 2.92 -3.13
C GLU A 36 -26.15 2.85 -2.52
N LEU A 37 -25.99 2.13 -1.41
CA LEU A 37 -24.68 1.94 -0.76
C LEU A 37 -23.73 1.11 -1.63
N LEU A 38 -24.21 0.04 -2.27
CA LEU A 38 -23.42 -0.74 -3.23
C LEU A 38 -23.00 0.12 -4.44
N GLY A 39 -23.92 0.96 -4.93
CA GLY A 39 -23.61 1.94 -5.97
C GLY A 39 -22.54 2.94 -5.52
N LEU A 40 -22.63 3.44 -4.29
CA LEU A 40 -21.64 4.36 -3.71
C LEU A 40 -20.25 3.69 -3.60
N LEU A 41 -20.19 2.47 -3.07
CA LEU A 41 -18.96 1.69 -2.96
C LEU A 41 -18.32 1.46 -4.33
N GLY A 42 -19.11 1.05 -5.34
CA GLY A 42 -18.61 0.86 -6.70
C GLY A 42 -18.00 2.14 -7.29
N ASN A 43 -18.60 3.31 -7.04
CA ASN A 43 -18.04 4.59 -7.49
C ASN A 43 -16.73 4.93 -6.76
N VAL A 44 -16.66 4.72 -5.45
CA VAL A 44 -15.44 4.96 -4.66
C VAL A 44 -14.30 4.07 -5.16
N LEU A 45 -14.56 2.79 -5.44
CA LEU A 45 -13.56 1.87 -6.00
C LEU A 45 -13.05 2.36 -7.37
N ASN A 46 -13.95 2.76 -8.27
CA ASN A 46 -13.57 3.28 -9.58
C ASN A 46 -12.74 4.58 -9.46
N ILE A 47 -13.15 5.51 -8.59
CA ILE A 47 -12.42 6.75 -8.35
C ILE A 47 -11.02 6.45 -7.81
N ALA A 48 -10.88 5.54 -6.84
CA ALA A 48 -9.61 5.20 -6.24
C ALA A 48 -8.63 4.56 -7.26
N VAL A 49 -9.13 3.66 -8.11
CA VAL A 49 -8.32 3.06 -9.19
C VAL A 49 -7.89 4.11 -10.20
N ASN A 50 -8.81 4.93 -10.69
CA ASN A 50 -8.50 5.97 -11.67
C ASN A 50 -7.53 7.03 -11.11
N TYR A 51 -7.73 7.43 -9.85
CA TYR A 51 -6.84 8.38 -9.18
C TYR A 51 -5.42 7.85 -9.04
N ALA A 52 -5.26 6.58 -8.62
CA ALA A 52 -3.95 5.94 -8.55
C ALA A 52 -3.25 5.92 -9.92
N GLN A 53 -3.98 5.58 -10.99
CA GLN A 53 -3.46 5.62 -12.36
C GLN A 53 -3.04 7.04 -12.79
N SER A 54 -3.84 8.07 -12.48
CA SER A 54 -3.47 9.46 -12.76
C SER A 54 -2.20 9.90 -12.03
N CYS A 55 -1.99 9.42 -10.80
CA CYS A 55 -0.75 9.66 -10.06
C CYS A 55 0.45 8.98 -10.74
N ASP A 56 0.30 7.73 -11.17
CA ASP A 56 1.34 7.00 -11.92
C ASP A 56 1.68 7.70 -13.24
N GLU A 57 0.66 8.13 -14.01
CA GLU A 57 0.83 8.89 -15.25
C GLU A 57 1.56 10.22 -15.02
N THR A 58 1.23 10.92 -13.93
CA THR A 58 1.88 12.18 -13.56
C THR A 58 3.35 11.95 -13.23
N LEU A 59 3.67 10.93 -12.44
CA LEU A 59 5.05 10.56 -12.11
C LEU A 59 5.82 10.17 -13.38
N TYR A 60 5.23 9.32 -14.22
CA TYR A 60 5.83 8.89 -15.48
C TYR A 60 6.17 10.10 -16.36
N LEU A 61 5.20 11.00 -16.60
CA LEU A 61 5.39 12.19 -17.41
C LEU A 61 6.51 13.07 -16.84
N HIS A 62 6.52 13.30 -15.52
CA HIS A 62 7.55 14.11 -14.86
C HIS A 62 8.96 13.49 -14.99
N MET A 63 9.10 12.19 -14.78
CA MET A 63 10.38 11.48 -14.84
C MET A 63 10.96 11.43 -16.26
N VAL A 64 10.11 11.26 -17.28
CA VAL A 64 10.53 11.29 -18.69
C VAL A 64 10.91 12.70 -19.12
N THR A 65 10.04 13.69 -18.85
CA THR A 65 10.21 15.05 -19.41
C THR A 65 11.24 15.89 -18.66
N ASN A 66 11.28 15.79 -17.32
CA ASN A 66 12.14 16.61 -16.47
C ASN A 66 13.27 15.80 -15.82
N GLY A 67 13.07 14.51 -15.60
CA GLY A 67 14.03 13.63 -14.92
C GLY A 67 15.07 12.98 -15.83
N GLY A 68 14.92 13.07 -17.16
CA GLY A 68 15.82 12.43 -18.13
C GLY A 68 15.81 10.90 -18.07
N MET A 69 14.81 10.30 -17.42
CA MET A 69 14.70 8.85 -17.27
C MET A 69 14.07 8.23 -18.52
N HIS A 70 14.70 7.17 -19.04
CA HIS A 70 14.11 6.41 -20.14
C HIS A 70 12.81 5.73 -19.71
N PRO A 71 11.72 5.72 -20.52
CA PRO A 71 10.46 5.04 -20.25
C PRO A 71 10.57 3.66 -19.59
N TYR A 72 11.34 2.74 -20.20
CA TYR A 72 11.56 1.38 -19.67
C TYR A 72 12.20 1.31 -18.27
N SER A 73 12.89 2.37 -17.82
CA SER A 73 13.45 2.40 -16.47
C SER A 73 12.39 2.73 -15.42
N ILE A 74 11.32 3.43 -15.81
CA ILE A 74 10.21 3.79 -14.91
C ILE A 74 9.41 2.55 -14.52
N GLU A 75 9.23 1.60 -15.45
CA GLU A 75 8.53 0.33 -15.19
C GLU A 75 9.19 -0.53 -14.10
N LYS A 76 10.46 -0.24 -13.76
CA LYS A 76 11.21 -0.92 -12.69
C LYS A 76 11.07 -0.26 -11.33
N LEU A 77 10.41 0.90 -11.25
CA LEU A 77 10.20 1.60 -9.99
C LEU A 77 9.12 0.89 -9.16
N ILE A 78 9.25 0.99 -7.84
CA ILE A 78 8.20 0.59 -6.91
C ILE A 78 7.05 1.60 -7.06
N SER A 79 5.98 1.20 -7.75
CA SER A 79 4.75 2.01 -7.87
C SER A 79 3.64 1.47 -6.96
N PRO A 80 2.96 2.33 -6.19
CA PRO A 80 1.80 1.93 -5.42
C PRO A 80 0.59 1.76 -6.34
N SER A 81 -0.33 0.87 -5.98
CA SER A 81 -1.62 0.76 -6.65
C SER A 81 -2.74 0.55 -5.64
N PHE A 82 -3.98 0.89 -6.00
CA PHE A 82 -5.12 0.63 -5.13
C PHE A 82 -5.33 -0.88 -4.88
N HIS A 83 -5.07 -1.72 -5.89
CA HIS A 83 -5.06 -3.18 -5.72
C HIS A 83 -3.99 -3.62 -4.71
N GLY A 84 -2.76 -3.11 -4.85
CA GLY A 84 -1.69 -3.36 -3.90
C GLY A 84 -2.06 -2.92 -2.49
N ALA A 85 -2.73 -1.77 -2.32
CA ALA A 85 -3.18 -1.30 -1.02
C ALA A 85 -4.21 -2.24 -0.36
N LEU A 86 -5.16 -2.79 -1.13
CA LEU A 86 -6.11 -3.80 -0.62
C LEU A 86 -5.40 -5.08 -0.17
N ASN A 87 -4.45 -5.59 -0.96
CA ASN A 87 -3.62 -6.73 -0.54
C ASN A 87 -2.77 -6.38 0.69
N GLY A 88 -2.32 -5.13 0.79
CA GLY A 88 -1.58 -4.59 1.92
C GLY A 88 -2.32 -4.67 3.25
N LEU A 89 -3.67 -4.62 3.24
CA LEU A 89 -4.50 -4.83 4.43
C LEU A 89 -4.41 -6.27 4.95
N ILE A 90 -4.38 -7.25 4.06
CA ILE A 90 -4.19 -8.65 4.44
C ILE A 90 -2.78 -8.83 5.00
N LEU A 91 -1.79 -8.19 4.36
CA LEU A 91 -0.40 -8.31 4.74
C LEU A 91 -0.12 -7.67 6.11
N SER A 92 -0.72 -6.53 6.42
CA SER A 92 -0.54 -5.85 7.71
C SER A 92 -1.06 -6.69 8.88
N GLN A 93 -2.13 -7.47 8.68
CA GLN A 93 -2.65 -8.43 9.68
C GLN A 93 -1.64 -9.54 10.01
N LYS A 94 -0.71 -9.86 9.11
CA LYS A 94 0.35 -10.86 9.36
C LYS A 94 1.44 -10.35 10.29
N ALA A 95 1.52 -9.05 10.55
CA ALA A 95 2.47 -8.42 11.46
C ALA A 95 1.74 -7.51 12.48
N PRO A 96 1.09 -8.08 13.51
CA PRO A 96 0.22 -7.31 14.40
C PRO A 96 0.93 -6.22 15.21
N ASN A 97 2.22 -6.39 15.52
CA ASN A 97 3.00 -5.34 16.18
C ASN A 97 3.55 -4.38 15.12
N GLN A 98 2.76 -3.36 14.80
CA GLN A 98 3.08 -2.34 13.78
C GLN A 98 4.16 -1.35 14.26
N GLU A 99 4.24 -1.06 15.56
CA GLU A 99 5.18 -0.08 16.15
C GLU A 99 6.66 -0.41 15.91
N VAL A 100 6.96 -1.70 15.71
CA VAL A 100 8.34 -2.13 15.49
C VAL A 100 8.76 -2.09 14.02
N LEU A 101 7.82 -1.92 13.09
CA LEU A 101 8.05 -1.95 11.65
C LEU A 101 8.74 -0.66 11.16
N CYS A 102 9.60 -0.77 10.14
CA CYS A 102 10.17 0.43 9.51
C CYS A 102 9.09 1.21 8.74
N GLU A 103 9.37 2.50 8.49
CA GLU A 103 8.44 3.45 7.85
C GLU A 103 8.11 3.12 6.38
N SER A 104 8.87 2.20 5.80
CA SER A 104 8.74 1.72 4.42
C SER A 104 8.45 0.22 4.35
N CYS A 105 8.01 -0.40 5.45
CA CYS A 105 7.83 -1.84 5.51
C CYS A 105 6.61 -2.31 4.70
N ALA A 106 6.77 -3.35 3.89
CA ALA A 106 5.64 -3.99 3.18
C ALA A 106 4.51 -4.47 4.11
N TYR A 107 4.81 -4.74 5.38
CA TYR A 107 3.83 -5.12 6.40
C TYR A 107 3.18 -3.94 7.14
N ARG A 108 3.67 -2.72 6.93
CA ARG A 108 3.16 -1.52 7.58
C ARG A 108 2.09 -0.88 6.70
N CYS A 109 0.86 -0.82 7.20
CA CYS A 109 -0.27 -0.25 6.46
C CYS A 109 0.04 1.19 6.02
N GLY A 110 -0.29 1.53 4.77
CA GLY A 110 -0.13 2.91 4.26
C GLY A 110 1.24 3.23 3.66
N THR A 111 2.22 2.31 3.72
CA THR A 111 3.54 2.56 3.16
C THR A 111 3.61 2.25 1.66
N LEU A 112 4.58 2.85 0.96
CA LEU A 112 4.82 2.60 -0.46
C LEU A 112 4.99 1.09 -0.77
N ALA A 113 5.82 0.40 0.01
CA ALA A 113 6.04 -1.03 -0.13
C ALA A 113 4.79 -1.86 0.16
N ASN A 114 3.97 -1.44 1.13
CA ASN A 114 2.71 -2.11 1.45
C ASN A 114 1.67 -1.94 0.34
N HIS A 115 1.76 -0.87 -0.46
CA HIS A 115 0.86 -0.62 -1.59
C HIS A 115 1.42 -1.11 -2.94
N CYS A 116 2.60 -1.73 -2.99
CA CYS A 116 3.26 -2.15 -4.22
C CYS A 116 3.17 -3.66 -4.44
N LEU A 117 2.57 -4.08 -5.56
CA LEU A 117 2.43 -5.50 -5.91
C LEU A 117 3.78 -6.19 -6.15
N THR A 118 4.77 -5.50 -6.73
CA THR A 118 6.10 -6.07 -6.97
C THR A 118 6.76 -6.45 -5.65
N THR A 119 6.78 -5.54 -4.67
CA THR A 119 7.34 -5.83 -3.34
C THR A 119 6.56 -6.92 -2.61
N GLN A 120 5.24 -6.95 -2.74
CA GLN A 120 4.42 -8.03 -2.19
C GLN A 120 4.70 -9.38 -2.87
N SER A 121 4.99 -9.39 -4.17
CA SER A 121 5.38 -10.58 -4.92
C SER A 121 6.74 -11.09 -4.48
N ASP A 122 7.74 -10.21 -4.29
CA ASP A 122 9.05 -10.58 -3.76
C ASP A 122 8.94 -11.22 -2.37
N LEU A 123 8.06 -10.66 -1.55
CA LEU A 123 7.76 -11.21 -0.24
C LEU A 123 7.12 -12.60 -0.33
N ALA A 124 6.11 -12.77 -1.19
CA ALA A 124 5.44 -14.04 -1.40
C ALA A 124 6.44 -15.10 -1.90
N HIS A 125 7.28 -14.74 -2.86
CA HIS A 125 8.34 -15.61 -3.35
C HIS A 125 9.33 -16.01 -2.25
N ALA A 126 9.75 -15.07 -1.40
CA ALA A 126 10.58 -15.38 -0.24
C ALA A 126 9.89 -16.39 0.69
N LEU A 127 8.58 -16.24 0.93
CA LEU A 127 7.78 -17.16 1.77
C LEU A 127 7.65 -18.57 1.18
N GLU A 128 7.59 -18.67 -0.15
CA GLU A 128 7.49 -19.95 -0.87
C GLU A 128 8.83 -20.66 -0.98
N SER A 129 9.92 -19.91 -1.05
CA SER A 129 11.29 -20.41 -1.20
C SER A 129 12.03 -20.61 0.13
N ASP A 130 11.36 -20.42 1.27
CA ASP A 130 11.98 -20.38 2.61
C ASP A 130 13.19 -19.42 2.71
N ALA A 131 13.22 -18.40 1.86
CA ALA A 131 14.25 -17.38 1.85
C ALA A 131 13.96 -16.29 2.89
N VAL A 132 15.00 -15.71 3.49
CA VAL A 132 14.83 -14.60 4.42
C VAL A 132 14.52 -13.31 3.66
N PHE A 133 13.37 -12.69 3.94
CA PHE A 133 13.09 -11.33 3.48
C PHE A 133 13.77 -10.32 4.41
N TYR A 134 14.79 -9.63 3.91
CA TYR A 134 15.63 -8.73 4.72
C TYR A 134 15.02 -7.34 4.87
N CYS A 135 15.30 -6.71 6.02
CA CYS A 135 15.03 -5.29 6.21
C CYS A 135 16.08 -4.47 5.46
N HIS A 136 15.62 -3.53 4.64
CA HIS A 136 16.47 -2.60 3.92
C HIS A 136 16.81 -1.34 4.73
N LYS A 137 16.22 -1.19 5.93
CA LYS A 137 16.47 -0.04 6.80
C LYS A 137 17.95 -0.02 7.20
N ASP A 138 18.59 1.14 7.05
CA ASP A 138 19.99 1.40 7.39
C ASP A 138 21.02 0.67 6.49
N ILE A 139 20.61 0.21 5.29
CA ILE A 139 21.48 -0.38 4.27
C ILE A 139 21.66 0.62 3.12
N GLU A 140 22.91 0.94 2.79
CA GLU A 140 23.23 1.98 1.80
C GLU A 140 23.22 1.42 0.36
N ASN A 141 23.80 0.24 0.15
CA ASN A 141 23.96 -0.36 -1.18
C ASN A 141 22.98 -1.52 -1.37
N LEU A 142 21.69 -1.24 -1.50
CA LEU A 142 20.67 -2.30 -1.59
C LEU A 142 20.78 -3.15 -2.86
N ASP A 143 21.12 -2.52 -3.99
CA ASP A 143 21.23 -3.22 -5.28
C ASP A 143 22.46 -4.13 -5.36
N CYS A 144 23.53 -3.75 -4.66
CA CYS A 144 24.75 -4.55 -4.56
C CYS A 144 25.35 -4.45 -3.14
N PRO A 145 24.80 -5.17 -2.15
CA PRO A 145 25.23 -5.06 -0.77
C PRO A 145 26.69 -5.45 -0.61
N THR A 146 27.47 -4.55 0.00
CA THR A 146 28.86 -4.85 0.38
C THR A 146 28.91 -5.94 1.46
N SER A 147 30.09 -6.47 1.75
CA SER A 147 30.27 -7.41 2.87
C SER A 147 29.86 -6.81 4.21
N GLU A 148 30.06 -5.51 4.42
CA GLU A 148 29.63 -4.81 5.65
C GLU A 148 28.12 -4.59 5.68
N ASP A 149 27.48 -4.33 4.53
CA ASP A 149 26.02 -4.27 4.43
C ASP A 149 25.39 -5.62 4.82
N LYS A 150 25.90 -6.72 4.26
CA LYS A 150 25.41 -8.08 4.55
C LYS A 150 25.50 -8.45 6.03
N LYS A 151 26.51 -7.97 6.76
CA LYS A 151 26.62 -8.17 8.22
C LYS A 151 25.55 -7.42 9.00
N ARG A 152 25.06 -6.30 8.48
CA ARG A 152 24.04 -5.45 9.12
C ARG A 152 22.62 -5.82 8.70
N MET A 153 22.45 -6.49 7.56
CA MET A 153 21.17 -7.00 7.09
C MET A 153 20.56 -7.94 8.12
N LYS A 154 19.35 -7.61 8.57
CA LYS A 154 18.56 -8.42 9.50
C LYS A 154 17.26 -8.82 8.83
N PRO A 155 16.65 -9.95 9.22
CA PRO A 155 15.30 -10.27 8.80
C PRO A 155 14.36 -9.09 9.04
N CYS A 156 13.46 -8.83 8.09
CA CYS A 156 12.42 -7.83 8.26
C CYS A 156 11.58 -8.19 9.51
N LYS A 157 11.28 -7.19 10.35
CA LYS A 157 10.48 -7.42 11.56
C LYS A 157 9.04 -7.83 11.25
N GLY A 158 8.49 -7.37 10.13
CA GLY A 158 7.18 -7.84 9.65
C GLY A 158 7.25 -9.29 9.17
N TRP A 159 8.30 -9.64 8.43
CA TRP A 159 8.59 -11.01 8.01
C TRP A 159 8.72 -11.96 9.21
N ALA A 160 9.51 -11.58 10.22
CA ALA A 160 9.72 -12.39 11.41
C ALA A 160 8.40 -12.66 12.16
N GLN A 161 7.51 -11.68 12.24
CA GLN A 161 6.17 -11.87 12.79
C GLN A 161 5.32 -12.82 11.93
N HIS A 162 5.32 -12.64 10.61
CA HIS A 162 4.56 -13.49 9.69
C HIS A 162 5.00 -14.96 9.76
N VAL A 163 6.31 -15.23 9.68
CA VAL A 163 6.84 -16.59 9.77
C VAL A 163 6.55 -17.24 11.12
N LYS A 164 6.65 -16.47 12.22
CA LYS A 164 6.30 -16.98 13.55
C LYS A 164 4.83 -17.40 13.63
N ASN A 165 3.94 -16.57 13.10
CA ASN A 165 2.49 -16.78 13.17
C ASN A 165 1.98 -17.79 12.10
N LYS A 166 2.80 -18.20 11.14
CA LYS A 166 2.45 -19.23 10.14
C LYS A 166 2.12 -20.58 10.79
N GLY A 167 2.66 -20.87 11.98
CA GLY A 167 2.41 -22.10 12.73
C GLY A 167 1.14 -22.10 13.59
N ASP A 168 0.43 -20.97 13.68
CA ASP A 168 -0.74 -20.77 14.55
C ASP A 168 -2.08 -20.80 13.75
N LEU A 169 -2.06 -21.29 12.51
CA LEU A 169 -3.22 -21.45 11.61
C LEU A 169 -3.56 -22.92 11.37
#